data_AF-A0A8C5HP07-F1
#
_entry.id   AF-A0A8C5HP07-F1
#
_cell.length_a   1.000
_cell.length_b   1.000
_cell.length_c   1.000
_cell.angle_alpha   90.00
_cell.angle_beta   90.00
_cell.angle_gamma   90.00
#
_symmetry.space_group_name_H-M   'P 1'
#
loop_
_entity.id
_entity.type
_entity.pdbx_description
1 polymer ?
#
loop_
_entity_poly.entity_id
_entity_poly.type
_entity_poly.pdbx_seq_one_letter_code
_entity_poly.pdbx_strand_id
1 'polypeptide(L)'
;MHIFIIMSLCFQFQRTADPAFIPQVPTVHQSFCVFQPISPEEALEEENILKSIAWPKTSSMTSLKNSSNPKCSKFTILPKMGGGQWYIGDQLEVSIIMKDYNCHPKTSGGDFLVASLKNRNLQAGVSGQVIDHLNGSYTAVFLLVWEGQADVEVILVHSSEAVTVLKRLNWENPDRVSFKSVFRLGSVAESTVCNICLQPTVQPVCNFTDVCTGEPWFCLKPKNLSCDTRIQHSKGDYLLPLKTQVDKLFMWFHVQSSFLNPLPDQPTDNNSNSMFRPSGFYYKGVWESLGSKQMYQFDTEFNLQTQKTTGTRTSPLLSLDHNNRILVTYDCHGPPLQYISIATSQLHYIANKLDSIMGGSNTVVALSVWAHFGNFPLEIYIRRLLSIRRAVLRLLTRAPDTLVVIRG
;
A
#
# COMPACT_ATOMS: atom_id res chain seq x y z
N MET A 1 -21.25 18.14 -3.58
CA MET A 1 -20.60 16.81 -3.65
C MET A 1 -19.74 16.64 -2.39
N HIS A 2 -19.78 15.50 -1.72
CA HIS A 2 -19.00 15.19 -0.53
C HIS A 2 -17.98 14.13 -0.91
N ILE A 3 -16.70 14.45 -0.82
CA ILE A 3 -15.60 13.55 -1.14
C ILE A 3 -14.95 13.11 0.17
N PHE A 4 -15.21 11.88 0.54
CA PHE A 4 -14.51 11.22 1.63
C PHE A 4 -13.20 10.67 1.05
N ILE A 5 -12.08 11.33 1.34
CA ILE A 5 -10.77 10.73 1.16
C ILE A 5 -10.51 9.88 2.40
N ILE A 6 -11.04 8.68 2.34
CA ILE A 6 -10.82 7.67 3.36
C ILE A 6 -9.43 7.09 3.12
N MET A 7 -8.47 7.80 3.69
CA MET A 7 -7.39 7.11 4.36
C MET A 7 -7.83 6.67 5.77
N SER A 8 -9.16 6.50 6.00
CA SER A 8 -9.92 5.90 7.14
C SER A 8 -10.32 6.77 8.33
N LEU A 9 -11.60 6.93 8.76
CA LEU A 9 -12.06 7.31 10.15
C LEU A 9 -13.51 7.86 10.24
N CYS A 10 -14.43 7.20 10.99
CA CYS A 10 -15.59 7.63 11.86
C CYS A 10 -16.23 6.33 12.37
N PHE A 11 -17.20 6.28 13.29
CA PHE A 11 -17.32 6.80 14.67
C PHE A 11 -18.08 5.66 15.36
N GLN A 12 -17.38 4.77 16.07
CA GLN A 12 -17.94 4.00 17.18
C GLN A 12 -16.75 3.49 18.01
N PHE A 13 -16.81 3.78 19.31
CA PHE A 13 -15.74 3.52 20.26
C PHE A 13 -16.14 2.29 21.08
N GLN A 14 -15.26 1.29 21.16
CA GLN A 14 -15.36 0.26 22.18
C GLN A 14 -14.96 0.92 23.50
N ARG A 15 -15.95 1.42 24.26
CA ARG A 15 -15.73 2.14 25.55
C ARG A 15 -15.11 1.27 26.63
N THR A 16 -15.10 -0.04 26.43
CA THR A 16 -14.63 -1.01 27.39
C THR A 16 -13.80 -2.06 26.65
N ALA A 17 -12.51 -2.14 26.95
CA ALA A 17 -11.72 -3.29 26.54
C ALA A 17 -12.33 -4.56 27.16
N ASP A 18 -12.19 -5.71 26.50
CA ASP A 18 -12.54 -6.95 27.19
C ASP A 18 -11.69 -7.08 28.46
N PRO A 19 -12.19 -7.77 29.50
CA PRO A 19 -11.41 -8.06 30.69
C PRO A 19 -10.04 -8.63 30.30
N ALA A 20 -8.99 -8.10 30.91
CA ALA A 20 -7.64 -8.57 30.62
C ALA A 20 -7.52 -10.06 30.90
N PHE A 21 -6.91 -10.81 29.99
CA PHE A 21 -6.77 -12.26 30.10
C PHE A 21 -5.32 -12.68 29.89
N ILE A 22 -4.98 -13.91 30.27
CA ILE A 22 -3.67 -14.52 30.03
C ILE A 22 -3.79 -15.38 28.76
N PRO A 23 -3.03 -15.10 27.68
CA PRO A 23 -3.07 -15.90 26.46
C PRO A 23 -2.61 -17.35 26.71
N GLN A 24 -3.25 -18.31 26.05
CA GLN A 24 -2.76 -19.69 26.02
C GLN A 24 -1.47 -19.76 25.19
N VAL A 25 -0.44 -20.43 25.72
CA VAL A 25 0.86 -20.60 25.03
C VAL A 25 0.69 -21.61 23.88
N PRO A 26 0.93 -21.23 22.61
CA PRO A 26 0.87 -22.16 21.50
C PRO A 26 1.92 -23.28 21.65
N THR A 27 1.59 -24.49 21.22
CA THR A 27 2.56 -25.58 21.08
C THR A 27 3.58 -25.23 19.97
N VAL A 28 4.82 -25.71 20.14
CA VAL A 28 6.10 -25.20 19.57
C VAL A 28 6.21 -25.19 18.02
N HIS A 29 5.16 -25.47 17.25
CA HIS A 29 5.20 -25.55 15.78
C HIS A 29 4.14 -24.74 15.02
N GLN A 30 3.39 -23.86 15.69
CA GLN A 30 2.46 -22.94 15.02
C GLN A 30 2.96 -21.49 15.10
N SER A 31 2.71 -20.71 14.05
CA SER A 31 2.83 -19.25 14.10
C SER A 31 2.05 -18.75 15.32
N PHE A 32 2.68 -17.93 16.19
CA PHE A 32 2.01 -17.39 17.37
C PHE A 32 0.93 -16.35 17.01
N CYS A 33 0.90 -15.92 15.75
CA CYS A 33 -0.10 -15.02 15.21
C CYS A 33 -1.29 -15.83 14.70
N VAL A 34 -2.23 -16.12 15.59
CA VAL A 34 -3.46 -16.88 15.28
C VAL A 34 -4.61 -15.89 15.09
N PHE A 35 -5.28 -15.99 13.95
CA PHE A 35 -6.43 -15.15 13.63
C PHE A 35 -7.74 -15.89 13.83
N GLN A 36 -8.82 -15.13 14.05
CA GLN A 36 -10.16 -15.71 14.08
C GLN A 36 -10.51 -16.39 12.74
N PRO A 37 -11.25 -17.50 12.74
CA PRO A 37 -11.74 -18.11 11.51
C PRO A 37 -12.61 -17.12 10.72
N ILE A 38 -12.44 -17.10 9.39
CA ILE A 38 -13.29 -16.35 8.45
C ILE A 38 -14.38 -17.28 7.88
N SER A 39 -15.36 -16.72 7.17
CA SER A 39 -16.39 -17.55 6.55
C SER A 39 -15.80 -18.45 5.45
N PRO A 40 -16.43 -19.59 5.10
CA PRO A 40 -15.97 -20.45 4.02
C PRO A 40 -15.82 -19.71 2.67
N GLU A 41 -16.70 -18.75 2.39
CA GLU A 41 -16.66 -17.92 1.19
C GLU A 41 -15.46 -16.96 1.21
N GLU A 42 -15.17 -16.35 2.37
CA GLU A 42 -14.00 -15.49 2.54
C GLU A 42 -12.69 -16.28 2.48
N ALA A 43 -12.67 -17.52 2.99
CA ALA A 43 -11.51 -18.40 2.88
C ALA A 43 -11.19 -18.77 1.43
N LEU A 44 -12.23 -19.03 0.62
CA LEU A 44 -12.05 -19.26 -0.82
C LEU A 44 -11.53 -18.01 -1.54
N GLU A 45 -12.06 -16.83 -1.19
CA GLU A 45 -11.58 -15.57 -1.77
C GLU A 45 -10.14 -15.26 -1.35
N GLU A 46 -9.77 -15.51 -0.10
CA GLU A 46 -8.38 -15.41 0.38
C GLU A 46 -7.46 -16.32 -0.42
N GLU A 47 -7.84 -17.58 -0.65
CA GLU A 47 -7.08 -18.52 -1.46
C GLU A 47 -6.93 -18.03 -2.92
N ASN A 48 -8.00 -17.51 -3.52
CA ASN A 48 -7.98 -16.95 -4.87
C ASN A 48 -7.05 -15.73 -4.96
N ILE A 49 -7.10 -14.83 -3.98
CA ILE A 49 -6.22 -13.66 -3.90
C ILE A 49 -4.77 -14.12 -3.79
N LEU A 50 -4.46 -15.04 -2.88
CA LEU A 50 -3.11 -15.59 -2.69
C LEU A 50 -2.57 -16.22 -3.98
N LYS A 51 -3.40 -16.94 -4.75
CA LYS A 51 -3.04 -17.48 -6.06
C LYS A 51 -2.78 -16.37 -7.08
N SER A 52 -3.60 -15.32 -7.10
CA SER A 52 -3.46 -14.21 -8.07
C SER A 52 -2.22 -13.33 -7.85
N ILE A 53 -1.74 -13.24 -6.61
CA ILE A 53 -0.54 -12.47 -6.22
C ILE A 53 0.66 -13.39 -5.94
N ALA A 54 0.58 -14.64 -6.39
CA ALA A 54 1.67 -15.60 -6.24
C ALA A 54 2.92 -15.05 -6.91
N TRP A 55 3.99 -14.94 -6.11
CA TRP A 55 5.28 -14.47 -6.60
C TRP A 55 6.19 -15.66 -6.87
N PRO A 56 7.07 -15.60 -7.88
CA PRO A 56 8.04 -16.66 -8.15
C PRO A 56 8.84 -17.04 -6.91
N LYS A 57 8.99 -18.35 -6.67
CA LYS A 57 9.88 -18.85 -5.63
C LYS A 57 11.31 -18.64 -6.09
N THR A 58 12.09 -17.90 -5.31
CA THR A 58 13.52 -17.74 -5.56
C THR A 58 14.34 -18.54 -4.55
N SER A 59 15.56 -18.90 -4.95
CA SER A 59 16.48 -19.61 -4.07
C SER A 59 16.79 -18.78 -2.83
N SER A 60 16.89 -19.42 -1.68
CA SER A 60 17.27 -18.77 -0.43
C SER A 60 18.61 -18.07 -0.59
N MET A 61 18.67 -16.81 -0.18
CA MET A 61 19.86 -15.96 -0.31
C MET A 61 21.04 -16.58 0.46
N THR A 62 22.04 -17.09 -0.27
CA THR A 62 23.30 -17.57 0.32
C THR A 62 24.35 -16.45 0.40
N SER A 63 24.28 -15.44 -0.48
CA SER A 63 25.20 -14.30 -0.51
C SER A 63 24.59 -13.08 -1.20
N LEU A 64 24.84 -11.88 -0.66
CA LEU A 64 24.44 -10.60 -1.25
C LEU A 64 25.05 -10.38 -2.66
N LYS A 65 26.24 -10.95 -2.91
CA LYS A 65 26.92 -10.79 -4.21
C LYS A 65 26.14 -11.37 -5.39
N ASN A 66 25.29 -12.35 -5.12
CA ASN A 66 24.48 -13.03 -6.15
C ASN A 66 23.12 -12.35 -6.36
N SER A 67 22.82 -11.30 -5.57
CA SER A 67 21.58 -10.55 -5.68
C SER A 67 21.63 -9.53 -6.81
N SER A 68 20.46 -9.18 -7.34
CA SER A 68 20.29 -8.22 -8.42
C SER A 68 20.93 -6.86 -8.09
N ASN A 69 21.81 -6.38 -8.97
CA ASN A 69 22.52 -5.12 -8.87
C ASN A 69 22.11 -4.18 -10.02
N PRO A 70 21.38 -3.10 -9.74
CA PRO A 70 20.89 -2.16 -10.75
C PRO A 70 22.02 -1.45 -11.50
N LYS A 71 23.20 -1.28 -10.89
CA LYS A 71 24.37 -0.65 -11.55
C LYS A 71 25.00 -1.54 -12.63
N CYS A 72 24.89 -2.86 -12.51
CA CYS A 72 25.39 -3.82 -13.50
C CYS A 72 24.34 -4.15 -14.56
N SER A 73 23.06 -3.98 -14.22
CA SER A 73 21.92 -4.20 -15.09
C SER A 73 21.80 -3.12 -16.14
N LYS A 74 21.12 -3.44 -17.24
CA LYS A 74 20.87 -2.49 -18.33
C LYS A 74 19.51 -2.76 -18.93
N PHE A 75 18.97 -1.75 -19.60
CA PHE A 75 17.83 -1.92 -20.47
C PHE A 75 18.14 -1.44 -21.89
N THR A 76 17.39 -1.96 -22.85
CA THR A 76 17.47 -1.60 -24.25
C THR A 76 16.06 -1.32 -24.75
N ILE A 77 15.86 -0.16 -25.38
CA ILE A 77 14.62 0.14 -26.10
C ILE A 77 14.59 -0.74 -27.35
N LEU A 78 13.53 -1.55 -27.51
CA LEU A 78 13.38 -2.41 -28.66
C LEU A 78 12.93 -1.59 -29.88
N PRO A 79 13.34 -1.97 -31.10
CA PRO A 79 12.87 -1.29 -32.30
C PRO A 79 11.35 -1.46 -32.46
N LYS A 80 10.69 -0.46 -33.02
CA LYS A 80 9.25 -0.49 -33.32
C LYS A 80 8.92 -1.69 -34.22
N MET A 81 7.92 -2.48 -33.85
CA MET A 81 7.39 -3.52 -34.73
C MET A 81 6.86 -2.88 -36.03
N GLY A 82 7.36 -3.35 -37.17
CA GLY A 82 7.08 -2.75 -38.48
C GLY A 82 8.04 -1.63 -38.91
N GLY A 83 9.00 -1.26 -38.06
CA GLY A 83 9.98 -0.21 -38.35
C GLY A 83 9.40 1.21 -38.32
N GLY A 84 10.26 2.21 -38.56
CA GLY A 84 9.86 3.61 -38.65
C GLY A 84 9.93 4.39 -37.33
N GLN A 85 9.30 5.57 -37.32
CA GLN A 85 9.26 6.48 -36.18
C GLN A 85 8.13 6.11 -35.20
N TRP A 86 8.30 6.56 -33.96
CA TRP A 86 7.33 6.42 -32.87
C TRP A 86 6.29 7.53 -32.95
N TYR A 87 5.02 7.17 -32.77
CA TYR A 87 3.88 8.09 -32.74
C TYR A 87 3.10 7.92 -31.43
N ILE A 88 2.34 8.95 -31.05
CA ILE A 88 1.32 8.81 -30.00
C ILE A 88 0.39 7.64 -30.36
N GLY A 89 0.02 6.83 -29.37
CA GLY A 89 -0.78 5.62 -29.54
C GLY A 89 0.03 4.34 -29.75
N ASP A 90 1.30 4.44 -30.15
CA ASP A 90 2.18 3.27 -30.26
C ASP A 90 2.48 2.65 -28.88
N GLN A 91 2.82 1.36 -28.89
CA GLN A 91 3.38 0.66 -27.73
C GLN A 91 4.89 0.53 -27.85
N LEU A 92 5.59 1.09 -26.86
CA LEU A 92 7.03 0.99 -26.71
C LEU A 92 7.37 -0.23 -25.85
N GLU A 93 8.25 -1.10 -26.36
CA GLU A 93 8.81 -2.20 -25.60
C GLU A 93 10.26 -1.93 -25.19
N VAL A 94 10.60 -2.28 -23.96
CA VAL A 94 11.93 -2.14 -23.39
C VAL A 94 12.36 -3.48 -22.79
N SER A 95 13.46 -4.03 -23.29
CA SER A 95 14.06 -5.24 -22.74
C SER A 95 15.00 -4.88 -21.60
N ILE A 96 14.84 -5.53 -20.46
CA ILE A 96 15.65 -5.32 -19.25
C ILE A 96 16.39 -6.61 -18.95
N ILE A 97 17.71 -6.53 -18.80
CA ILE A 97 18.55 -7.66 -18.41
C ILE A 97 19.10 -7.39 -17.01
N MET A 98 18.65 -8.20 -16.05
CA MET A 98 19.11 -8.09 -14.68
C MET A 98 20.44 -8.82 -14.49
N LYS A 99 21.34 -8.21 -13.72
CA LYS A 99 22.65 -8.77 -13.40
C LYS A 99 22.91 -8.73 -11.90
N ASP A 100 23.82 -9.58 -11.44
CA ASP A 100 24.27 -9.61 -10.05
C ASP A 100 25.36 -8.55 -9.75
N TYR A 101 25.90 -8.54 -8.52
CA TYR A 101 26.97 -7.60 -8.14
C TYR A 101 28.32 -7.88 -8.82
N ASN A 102 28.50 -9.07 -9.39
CA ASN A 102 29.67 -9.40 -10.22
C ASN A 102 29.40 -9.12 -11.71
N CYS A 103 28.28 -8.47 -12.03
CA CYS A 103 27.81 -8.15 -13.37
C CYS A 103 27.58 -9.39 -14.27
N HIS A 104 27.26 -10.55 -13.68
CA HIS A 104 26.79 -11.71 -14.42
C HIS A 104 25.26 -11.66 -14.61
N PRO A 105 24.73 -12.06 -15.77
CA PRO A 105 23.29 -12.16 -15.99
C PRO A 105 22.63 -13.07 -14.96
N LYS A 106 21.48 -12.64 -14.44
CA LYS A 106 20.62 -13.48 -13.60
C LYS A 106 20.00 -14.59 -14.45
N THR A 107 19.72 -15.72 -13.81
CA THR A 107 19.07 -16.89 -14.43
C THR A 107 17.65 -17.13 -13.90
N SER A 108 17.19 -16.27 -12.98
CA SER A 108 15.88 -16.34 -12.35
C SER A 108 15.26 -14.94 -12.30
N GLY A 109 13.94 -14.87 -12.41
CA GLY A 109 13.17 -13.65 -12.19
C GLY A 109 12.89 -13.35 -10.72
N GLY A 110 11.76 -12.70 -10.47
CA GLY A 110 11.19 -12.38 -9.17
C GLY A 110 11.63 -11.04 -8.59
N ASP A 111 12.34 -10.21 -9.36
CA ASP A 111 12.68 -8.85 -8.93
C ASP A 111 11.43 -7.96 -9.00
N PHE A 112 11.23 -7.11 -7.99
CA PHE A 112 10.19 -6.10 -8.04
C PHE A 112 10.71 -4.85 -8.74
N LEU A 113 10.29 -4.70 -10.00
CA LEU A 113 10.64 -3.58 -10.86
C LEU A 113 9.43 -2.66 -11.07
N VAL A 114 9.69 -1.35 -11.09
CA VAL A 114 8.73 -0.34 -11.54
C VAL A 114 9.34 0.39 -12.73
N ALA A 115 8.56 0.52 -13.79
CA ALA A 115 8.99 1.17 -15.01
C ALA A 115 8.01 2.30 -15.37
N SER A 116 8.52 3.45 -15.79
CA SER A 116 7.70 4.59 -16.21
C SER A 116 8.36 5.38 -17.32
N LEU A 117 7.54 6.05 -18.14
CA LEU A 117 7.99 7.15 -18.98
C LEU A 117 7.77 8.46 -18.23
N LYS A 118 8.73 9.38 -18.30
CA LYS A 118 8.66 10.69 -17.64
C LYS A 118 9.13 11.81 -18.57
N ASN A 119 8.58 13.00 -18.37
CA ASN A 119 9.15 14.24 -18.88
C ASN A 119 8.96 15.31 -17.79
N ARG A 120 10.06 15.76 -17.18
CA ARG A 120 10.01 16.73 -16.08
C ARG A 120 9.53 18.11 -16.54
N ASN A 121 9.92 18.53 -17.74
CA ASN A 121 9.56 19.86 -18.28
C ASN A 121 8.08 19.94 -18.61
N LEU A 122 7.53 18.87 -19.20
CA LEU A 122 6.10 18.75 -19.48
C LEU A 122 5.28 18.32 -18.26
N GLN A 123 5.92 18.04 -17.12
CA GLN A 123 5.26 17.42 -15.96
C GLN A 123 4.40 16.21 -16.39
N ALA A 124 4.94 15.41 -17.32
CA ALA A 124 4.25 14.30 -17.92
C ALA A 124 4.82 12.97 -17.41
N GLY A 125 3.96 11.96 -17.30
CA GLY A 125 4.41 10.62 -16.95
C GLY A 125 3.34 9.56 -17.06
N VAL A 126 3.76 8.36 -17.44
CA VAL A 126 2.88 7.18 -17.57
C VAL A 126 3.60 5.94 -17.04
N SER A 127 2.86 5.09 -16.32
CA SER A 127 3.38 3.81 -15.81
C SER A 127 3.42 2.77 -16.92
N GLY A 128 4.50 1.99 -16.98
CA GLY A 128 4.63 0.82 -17.85
C GLY A 128 4.19 -0.46 -17.14
N GLN A 129 3.81 -1.47 -17.93
CA GLN A 129 3.64 -2.83 -17.45
C GLN A 129 4.98 -3.56 -17.48
N VAL A 130 5.39 -4.15 -16.37
CA VAL A 130 6.57 -5.02 -16.34
C VAL A 130 6.15 -6.49 -16.40
N ILE A 131 6.76 -7.22 -17.31
CA ILE A 131 6.58 -8.65 -17.54
C ILE A 131 7.88 -9.35 -17.15
N ASP A 132 7.82 -10.27 -16.21
CA ASP A 132 8.93 -11.11 -15.78
C ASP A 132 8.97 -12.41 -16.59
N HIS A 133 10.07 -12.65 -17.30
CA HIS A 133 10.27 -13.87 -18.10
C HIS A 133 10.83 -15.04 -17.30
N LEU A 134 10.99 -14.86 -15.97
CA LEU A 134 11.45 -15.85 -14.99
C LEU A 134 12.86 -16.38 -15.21
N ASN A 135 13.62 -15.77 -16.11
CA ASN A 135 14.98 -16.19 -16.49
C ASN A 135 16.04 -15.11 -16.25
N GLY A 136 15.71 -14.05 -15.50
CA GLY A 136 16.57 -12.89 -15.24
C GLY A 136 16.42 -11.75 -16.27
N SER A 137 15.57 -11.92 -17.27
CA SER A 137 15.15 -10.86 -18.19
C SER A 137 13.70 -10.44 -17.94
N TYR A 138 13.39 -9.18 -18.26
CA TYR A 138 12.08 -8.58 -18.13
C TYR A 138 11.76 -7.76 -19.39
N THR A 139 10.48 -7.56 -19.69
CA THR A 139 10.01 -6.58 -20.68
C THR A 139 9.16 -5.54 -19.99
N ALA A 140 9.44 -4.26 -20.23
CA ALA A 140 8.55 -3.17 -19.87
C ALA A 140 7.82 -2.67 -21.11
N VAL A 141 6.49 -2.58 -21.05
CA VAL A 141 5.62 -2.11 -22.13
C VAL A 141 4.98 -0.80 -21.73
N PHE A 142 5.05 0.21 -22.60
CA PHE A 142 4.50 1.54 -22.37
C PHE A 142 3.58 1.95 -23.52
N LEU A 143 2.52 2.69 -23.20
CA LEU A 143 1.73 3.41 -24.20
C LEU A 143 2.34 4.81 -24.38
N LEU A 144 2.61 5.22 -25.62
CA LEU A 144 3.08 6.56 -25.93
C LEU A 144 1.89 7.53 -25.96
N VAL A 145 1.85 8.46 -25.00
CA VAL A 145 0.65 9.29 -24.74
C VAL A 145 0.91 10.80 -24.83
N TRP A 146 2.12 11.22 -25.19
CA TRP A 146 2.43 12.61 -25.51
C TRP A 146 3.49 12.72 -26.61
N GLU A 147 3.51 13.88 -27.26
CA GLU A 147 4.50 14.27 -28.25
C GLU A 147 5.76 14.83 -27.56
N GLY A 148 6.93 14.52 -28.13
CA GLY A 148 8.22 15.07 -27.68
C GLY A 148 8.92 14.18 -26.65
N GLN A 149 9.96 14.70 -26.00
CA GLN A 149 10.86 13.86 -25.20
C GLN A 149 10.12 13.01 -24.15
N ALA A 150 10.44 11.72 -24.10
CA ALA A 150 9.98 10.77 -23.12
C ALA A 150 11.18 9.99 -22.58
N ASP A 151 11.48 10.19 -21.30
CA ASP A 151 12.57 9.52 -20.59
C ASP A 151 12.06 8.20 -20.02
N VAL A 152 12.69 7.08 -20.41
CA VAL A 152 12.45 5.77 -19.83
C VAL A 152 13.19 5.67 -18.50
N GLU A 153 12.45 5.38 -17.44
CA GLU A 153 12.97 5.13 -16.10
C GLU A 153 12.59 3.72 -15.65
N VAL A 154 13.60 2.93 -15.26
CA VAL A 154 13.42 1.61 -14.66
C VAL A 154 14.07 1.60 -13.28
N ILE A 155 13.27 1.32 -12.26
CA ILE A 155 13.68 1.28 -10.86
C ILE A 155 13.60 -0.16 -10.36
N LEU A 156 14.71 -0.66 -9.81
CA LEU A 156 14.69 -1.86 -8.98
C LEU A 156 14.26 -1.47 -7.56
N VAL A 157 13.05 -1.88 -7.16
CA VAL A 157 12.52 -1.61 -5.82
C VAL A 157 13.05 -2.66 -4.84
N HIS A 158 12.92 -3.94 -5.19
CA HIS A 158 13.46 -5.05 -4.42
C HIS A 158 14.02 -6.13 -5.35
N SER A 159 15.21 -6.65 -5.03
CA SER A 159 15.69 -7.86 -5.69
C SER A 159 14.83 -9.06 -5.34
N SER A 160 14.90 -10.10 -6.17
CA SER A 160 14.15 -11.33 -5.92
C SER A 160 14.56 -12.05 -4.63
N GLU A 161 15.82 -11.90 -4.21
CA GLU A 161 16.29 -12.38 -2.91
C GLU A 161 15.74 -11.53 -1.76
N ALA A 162 15.68 -10.21 -1.95
CA ALA A 162 15.10 -9.29 -0.95
C ALA A 162 13.62 -9.61 -0.72
N VAL A 163 12.85 -9.83 -1.79
CA VAL A 163 11.44 -10.24 -1.68
C VAL A 163 11.29 -11.53 -0.87
N THR A 164 12.14 -12.54 -1.12
CA THR A 164 12.12 -13.80 -0.37
C THR A 164 12.47 -13.61 1.11
N VAL A 165 13.49 -12.81 1.43
CA VAL A 165 13.84 -12.49 2.81
C VAL A 165 12.71 -11.73 3.51
N LEU A 166 12.09 -10.75 2.84
CA LEU A 166 10.97 -9.99 3.40
C LEU A 166 9.77 -10.89 3.69
N LYS A 167 9.43 -11.81 2.78
CA LYS A 167 8.36 -12.79 3.01
C LYS A 167 8.64 -13.68 4.24
N ARG A 168 9.88 -14.19 4.35
CA ARG A 168 10.30 -14.98 5.51
C ARG A 168 10.21 -14.18 6.81
N LEU A 169 10.75 -12.95 6.82
CA LEU A 169 10.70 -12.08 8.00
C LEU A 169 9.29 -11.69 8.40
N ASN A 170 8.38 -11.48 7.43
CA ASN A 170 6.97 -11.23 7.71
C ASN A 170 6.35 -12.42 8.43
N TRP A 171 6.69 -13.65 8.02
CA TRP A 171 6.16 -14.87 8.62
C TRP A 171 6.79 -15.22 9.98
N GLU A 172 8.12 -15.21 10.08
CA GLU A 172 8.85 -15.62 11.30
C GLU A 172 8.80 -14.56 12.40
N ASN A 173 8.71 -13.27 12.03
CA ASN A 173 8.73 -12.15 12.95
C ASN A 173 7.61 -11.14 12.64
N PRO A 174 6.33 -11.54 12.77
CA PRO A 174 5.18 -10.68 12.46
C PRO A 174 5.08 -9.48 13.43
N ASP A 175 5.73 -9.54 14.59
CA ASP A 175 5.78 -8.50 15.61
C ASP A 175 7.04 -7.62 15.54
N ARG A 176 7.85 -7.75 14.48
CA ARG A 176 9.15 -7.05 14.36
C ARG A 176 9.08 -5.53 14.43
N VAL A 177 7.91 -4.97 14.12
CA VAL A 177 7.59 -3.57 14.38
C VAL A 177 6.87 -3.52 15.71
N SER A 178 7.52 -2.97 16.73
CA SER A 178 6.88 -2.71 18.01
C SER A 178 5.94 -1.53 17.88
N PHE A 179 4.75 -1.61 18.48
CA PHE A 179 3.89 -0.46 18.74
C PHE A 179 3.77 -0.28 20.25
N LYS A 180 3.50 0.95 20.66
CA LYS A 180 3.30 1.29 22.07
C LYS A 180 1.99 2.04 22.22
N SER A 181 1.29 1.80 23.31
CA SER A 181 0.19 2.67 23.75
C SER A 181 0.51 3.30 25.09
N VAL A 182 -0.09 4.47 25.35
CA VAL A 182 -0.06 5.14 26.66
C VAL A 182 -1.40 4.95 27.33
N PHE A 183 -1.38 4.52 28.59
CA PHE A 183 -2.50 4.39 29.49
C PHE A 183 -2.39 5.49 30.55
N ARG A 184 -3.48 6.22 30.84
CA ARG A 184 -3.45 7.36 31.77
C ARG A 184 -4.70 7.45 32.61
N LEU A 185 -4.51 7.60 33.92
CA LEU A 185 -5.56 7.98 34.88
C LEU A 185 -5.01 9.06 35.79
N GLY A 186 -5.56 10.28 35.70
CA GLY A 186 -5.03 11.44 36.41
C GLY A 186 -3.57 11.75 36.01
N SER A 187 -2.68 11.83 37.00
CA SER A 187 -1.24 12.06 36.80
C SER A 187 -0.44 10.79 36.52
N VAL A 188 -1.01 9.59 36.73
CA VAL A 188 -0.33 8.31 36.49
C VAL A 188 -0.45 7.95 35.02
N ALA A 189 0.70 7.72 34.37
CA ALA A 189 0.76 7.23 33.00
C ALA A 189 1.74 6.07 32.88
N GLU A 190 1.32 5.02 32.19
CA GLU A 190 2.16 3.87 31.86
C GLU A 190 2.13 3.64 30.36
N SER A 191 3.26 3.19 29.79
CA SER A 191 3.31 2.78 28.39
C SER A 191 3.61 1.30 28.29
N THR A 192 2.84 0.60 27.45
CA THR A 192 3.00 -0.83 27.22
C THR A 192 3.06 -1.14 25.73
N VAL A 193 3.63 -2.30 25.40
CA VAL A 193 3.76 -2.78 24.03
C VAL A 193 2.40 -3.25 23.52
N CYS A 194 2.09 -2.89 22.28
CA CYS A 194 0.93 -3.33 21.54
C CYS A 194 1.33 -3.90 20.19
N ASN A 195 0.53 -4.81 19.65
CA ASN A 195 0.69 -5.29 18.29
C ASN A 195 -0.58 -6.00 17.79
N ILE A 196 -0.61 -6.33 16.50
CA ILE A 196 -1.63 -7.23 15.93
C ILE A 196 -1.50 -8.62 16.55
N CYS A 197 -0.27 -9.07 16.75
CA CYS A 197 0.07 -10.34 17.38
C CYS A 197 1.17 -10.11 18.41
N LEU A 198 0.90 -10.47 19.67
CA LEU A 198 1.88 -10.41 20.75
C LEU A 198 2.56 -11.78 20.89
N GLN A 199 3.87 -11.78 21.15
CA GLN A 199 4.60 -13.00 21.51
C GLN A 199 3.95 -13.67 22.72
N PRO A 200 4.00 -15.03 22.82
CA PRO A 200 3.48 -15.74 23.97
C PRO A 200 4.03 -15.16 25.28
N THR A 201 3.12 -14.79 26.19
CA THR A 201 3.47 -14.08 27.41
C THR A 201 2.61 -14.56 28.56
N VAL A 202 3.19 -14.60 29.76
CA VAL A 202 2.48 -14.87 31.02
C VAL A 202 1.83 -13.61 31.60
N GLN A 203 2.11 -12.45 31.01
CA GLN A 203 1.53 -11.18 31.45
C GLN A 203 0.08 -11.04 30.96
N PRO A 204 -0.82 -10.45 31.75
CA PRO A 204 -2.18 -10.14 31.30
C PRO A 204 -2.14 -9.22 30.07
N VAL A 205 -3.08 -9.44 29.15
CA VAL A 205 -3.19 -8.71 27.89
C VAL A 205 -4.56 -8.03 27.82
N CYS A 206 -4.57 -6.77 27.37
CA CYS A 206 -5.77 -6.03 27.00
C CYS A 206 -6.16 -6.39 25.55
N ASN A 207 -7.42 -6.81 25.36
CA ASN A 207 -7.99 -7.05 24.04
C ASN A 207 -8.72 -5.81 23.52
N PHE A 208 -8.26 -5.30 22.37
CA PHE A 208 -8.90 -4.22 21.64
C PHE A 208 -9.30 -4.67 20.23
N THR A 209 -9.58 -5.97 20.06
CA THR A 209 -10.13 -6.49 18.80
C THR A 209 -11.43 -5.77 18.49
N ASP A 210 -11.52 -5.22 17.28
CA ASP A 210 -12.69 -4.47 16.87
C ASP A 210 -13.92 -5.34 16.81
N VAL A 211 -14.99 -4.91 17.47
CA VAL A 211 -16.25 -5.66 17.54
C VAL A 211 -16.98 -5.76 16.20
N CYS A 212 -16.79 -4.80 15.30
CA CYS A 212 -17.50 -4.75 14.03
C CYS A 212 -16.75 -5.53 12.94
N THR A 213 -15.42 -5.43 12.93
CA THR A 213 -14.58 -6.03 11.88
C THR A 213 -13.91 -7.33 12.30
N GLY A 214 -13.79 -7.60 13.60
CA GLY A 214 -13.00 -8.70 14.16
C GLY A 214 -11.49 -8.46 14.06
N GLU A 215 -11.06 -7.24 13.74
CA GLU A 215 -9.64 -6.97 13.48
C GLU A 215 -8.85 -6.90 14.78
N PRO A 216 -7.82 -7.75 14.93
CA PRO A 216 -7.15 -7.91 16.21
C PRO A 216 -6.23 -6.74 16.53
N TRP A 217 -6.26 -6.34 17.80
CA TRP A 217 -5.29 -5.41 18.37
C TRP A 217 -5.12 -5.70 19.86
N PHE A 218 -3.90 -6.01 20.28
CA PHE A 218 -3.62 -6.41 21.66
C PHE A 218 -2.53 -5.53 22.26
N CYS A 219 -2.62 -5.27 23.56
CA CYS A 219 -1.59 -4.60 24.33
C CYS A 219 -1.28 -5.35 25.62
N LEU A 220 -0.04 -5.36 26.07
CA LEU A 220 0.27 -5.80 27.44
C LEU A 220 -0.47 -4.91 28.45
N LYS A 221 -1.05 -5.51 29.49
CA LYS A 221 -1.77 -4.76 30.52
C LYS A 221 -0.77 -3.93 31.35
N PRO A 222 -1.02 -2.62 31.57
CA PRO A 222 -0.22 -1.83 32.51
C PRO A 222 -0.38 -2.35 33.94
N LYS A 223 0.61 -2.13 34.80
CA LYS A 223 0.65 -2.73 36.13
C LYS A 223 -0.43 -2.16 37.05
N ASN A 224 -0.63 -0.84 37.02
CA ASN A 224 -1.50 -0.14 37.96
C ASN A 224 -2.72 0.52 37.29
N LEU A 225 -2.91 0.35 35.98
CA LEU A 225 -3.96 1.01 35.22
C LEU A 225 -4.93 0.01 34.57
N SER A 226 -6.18 0.43 34.36
CA SER A 226 -7.14 -0.36 33.57
C SER A 226 -6.83 -0.29 32.08
N CYS A 227 -7.24 -1.31 31.33
CA CYS A 227 -7.15 -1.32 29.87
C CYS A 227 -7.96 -0.17 29.24
N ASP A 228 -9.02 0.30 29.90
CA ASP A 228 -9.89 1.38 29.41
C ASP A 228 -9.25 2.77 29.48
N THR A 229 -8.10 2.89 30.16
CA THR A 229 -7.36 4.14 30.29
C THR A 229 -6.43 4.41 29.11
N ARG A 230 -6.54 3.64 28.02
CA ARG A 230 -5.71 3.77 26.81
C ARG A 230 -6.04 5.04 26.05
N ILE A 231 -5.09 5.97 25.96
CA ILE A 231 -5.30 7.31 25.37
C ILE A 231 -4.54 7.55 24.07
N GLN A 232 -3.45 6.82 23.81
CA GLN A 232 -2.55 7.12 22.70
C GLN A 232 -1.97 5.85 22.10
N HIS A 233 -1.69 5.90 20.80
CA HIS A 233 -0.95 4.92 20.02
C HIS A 233 0.28 5.57 19.38
N SER A 234 1.37 4.84 19.31
CA SER A 234 2.61 5.29 18.67
C SER A 234 3.39 4.11 18.10
N LYS A 235 4.14 4.33 17.02
CA LYS A 235 5.18 3.40 16.59
C LYS A 235 6.26 3.32 17.67
N GLY A 236 6.60 2.10 18.06
CA GLY A 236 7.80 1.79 18.83
C GLY A 236 9.00 1.54 17.92
N ASP A 237 9.95 0.76 18.41
CA ASP A 237 11.19 0.46 17.69
C ASP A 237 11.09 -0.81 16.83
N TYR A 238 12.04 -0.98 15.91
CA TYR A 238 12.27 -2.27 15.26
C TYR A 238 13.09 -3.17 16.18
N LEU A 239 12.79 -4.48 16.20
CA LEU A 239 13.63 -5.45 16.90
C LEU A 239 15.01 -5.52 16.22
N LEU A 240 16.07 -5.07 16.92
CA LEU A 240 17.47 -5.08 16.47
C LEU A 240 18.06 -6.47 16.78
N PRO A 241 18.09 -7.40 15.80
CA PRO A 241 19.02 -7.33 14.68
C PRO A 241 18.38 -7.29 13.29
N LEU A 242 17.05 -7.28 13.19
CA LEU A 242 16.32 -7.41 11.91
C LEU A 242 16.40 -6.14 11.07
N LYS A 243 16.50 -4.98 11.73
CA LYS A 243 16.62 -3.67 11.07
C LYS A 243 17.83 -3.58 10.13
N THR A 244 19.00 -4.09 10.53
CA THR A 244 20.23 -3.99 9.71
C THR A 244 20.20 -4.88 8.46
N GLN A 245 19.43 -5.98 8.50
CA GLN A 245 19.20 -6.82 7.32
C GLN A 245 18.21 -6.15 6.38
N VAL A 246 17.11 -5.62 6.92
CA VAL A 246 16.07 -4.92 6.15
C VAL A 246 16.62 -3.65 5.48
N ASP A 247 17.35 -2.80 6.21
CA ASP A 247 17.91 -1.54 5.67
C ASP A 247 18.85 -1.78 4.49
N LYS A 248 19.54 -2.93 4.43
CA LYS A 248 20.39 -3.32 3.30
C LYS A 248 19.61 -3.79 2.06
N LEU A 249 18.36 -4.21 2.24
CA LEU A 249 17.47 -4.70 1.18
C LEU A 249 16.59 -3.59 0.59
N PHE A 250 16.39 -2.50 1.32
CA PHE A 250 15.67 -1.30 0.87
C PHE A 250 16.66 -0.30 0.26
N MET A 251 17.03 -0.51 -1.00
CA MET A 251 17.84 0.44 -1.76
C MET A 251 17.18 0.76 -3.09
N TRP A 252 16.70 1.99 -3.22
CA TRP A 252 16.10 2.50 -4.45
C TRP A 252 17.22 2.90 -5.39
N PHE A 253 17.35 2.18 -6.50
CA PHE A 253 18.39 2.44 -7.46
C PHE A 253 17.82 2.47 -8.87
N HIS A 254 18.29 3.46 -9.62
CA HIS A 254 18.00 3.58 -11.05
C HIS A 254 18.89 2.57 -11.78
N VAL A 255 18.28 1.76 -12.66
CA VAL A 255 19.03 0.84 -13.51
C VAL A 255 19.81 1.65 -14.54
N GLN A 256 19.10 2.49 -15.30
CA GLN A 256 19.64 3.40 -16.31
C GLN A 256 18.56 4.45 -16.66
N SER A 257 18.90 5.45 -17.48
CA SER A 257 17.95 6.38 -18.10
C SER A 257 18.28 6.56 -19.58
N SER A 258 17.26 6.52 -20.44
CA SER A 258 17.37 6.76 -21.89
C SER A 258 16.14 7.55 -22.33
N PHE A 259 16.20 8.26 -23.46
CA PHE A 259 15.08 9.06 -23.96
C PHE A 259 14.72 8.69 -25.40
N LEU A 260 13.46 8.97 -25.77
CA LEU A 260 12.98 8.95 -27.15
C LEU A 260 12.03 10.13 -27.40
N ASN A 261 11.67 10.37 -28.66
CA ASN A 261 10.75 11.45 -29.06
C ASN A 261 9.60 10.87 -29.91
N PRO A 262 8.41 10.61 -29.33
CA PRO A 262 7.22 10.28 -30.09
C PRO A 262 6.72 11.51 -30.88
N LEU A 263 6.17 11.24 -32.05
CA LEU A 263 5.58 12.22 -32.97
C LEU A 263 4.04 12.28 -32.81
N PRO A 264 3.38 13.32 -33.35
CA PRO A 264 1.92 13.43 -33.34
C PRO A 264 1.22 12.23 -33.97
N ASP A 265 -0.01 11.96 -33.54
CA ASP A 265 -0.82 10.85 -34.04
C ASP A 265 -0.95 10.85 -35.57
N GLN A 266 -0.91 9.67 -36.21
CA GLN A 266 -1.10 9.52 -37.65
C GLN A 266 -2.58 9.28 -37.97
N PRO A 267 -3.14 9.90 -39.03
CA PRO A 267 -4.51 9.62 -39.46
C PRO A 267 -4.58 8.25 -40.15
N THR A 268 -4.65 7.16 -39.38
CA THR A 268 -4.93 5.80 -39.89
C THR A 268 -5.75 4.96 -38.92
N ASP A 269 -6.54 4.05 -39.50
CA ASP A 269 -7.63 3.30 -38.90
C ASP A 269 -7.35 2.64 -37.53
N ASN A 270 -8.29 2.89 -36.62
CA ASN A 270 -8.44 2.28 -35.30
C ASN A 270 -8.58 0.77 -35.40
N ASN A 271 -7.47 0.02 -35.39
CA ASN A 271 -7.52 -1.40 -35.03
C ASN A 271 -6.18 -1.97 -34.54
N SER A 272 -5.45 -1.24 -33.69
CA SER A 272 -4.43 -1.89 -32.86
C SER A 272 -5.12 -2.44 -31.61
N ASN A 273 -5.26 -3.78 -31.56
CA ASN A 273 -5.64 -4.51 -30.35
C ASN A 273 -4.48 -4.38 -29.34
N SER A 274 -4.37 -3.22 -28.71
CA SER A 274 -3.30 -2.91 -27.75
C SER A 274 -3.50 -3.78 -26.50
N MET A 275 -2.55 -4.68 -26.24
CA MET A 275 -2.64 -5.67 -25.15
C MET A 275 -2.51 -5.05 -23.75
N PHE A 276 -1.86 -3.88 -23.62
CA PHE A 276 -1.73 -3.13 -22.38
C PHE A 276 -2.19 -1.68 -22.54
N ARG A 277 -3.07 -1.23 -21.64
CA ARG A 277 -3.57 0.15 -21.58
C ARG A 277 -3.60 0.63 -20.13
N PRO A 278 -2.80 1.62 -19.74
CA PRO A 278 -2.84 2.17 -18.39
C PRO A 278 -4.17 2.90 -18.14
N SER A 279 -4.53 3.09 -16.87
CA SER A 279 -5.76 3.80 -16.49
C SER A 279 -5.74 5.30 -16.85
N GLY A 280 -4.55 5.85 -17.06
CA GLY A 280 -4.33 7.25 -17.40
C GLY A 280 -2.85 7.61 -17.36
N PHE A 281 -2.57 8.89 -17.53
CA PHE A 281 -1.22 9.47 -17.53
C PHE A 281 -1.26 10.91 -17.03
N TYR A 282 -0.12 11.45 -16.61
CA TYR A 282 0.03 12.88 -16.36
C TYR A 282 0.49 13.58 -17.63
N TYR A 283 -0.07 14.75 -17.91
CA TYR A 283 0.41 15.66 -18.94
C TYR A 283 0.21 17.10 -18.47
N LYS A 284 1.26 17.92 -18.54
CA LYS A 284 1.25 19.32 -18.03
C LYS A 284 0.77 19.44 -16.58
N GLY A 285 1.09 18.44 -15.76
CA GLY A 285 0.71 18.41 -14.33
C GLY A 285 -0.73 17.99 -14.07
N VAL A 286 -1.49 17.67 -15.10
CA VAL A 286 -2.90 17.24 -15.04
C VAL A 286 -2.99 15.73 -15.29
N TRP A 287 -3.83 15.03 -14.53
CA TRP A 287 -4.10 13.62 -14.77
C TRP A 287 -5.15 13.45 -15.87
N GLU A 288 -4.77 12.81 -16.96
CA GLU A 288 -5.61 12.46 -18.09
C GLU A 288 -6.07 11.00 -17.99
N SER A 289 -7.37 10.77 -18.01
CA SER A 289 -7.91 9.40 -17.99
C SER A 289 -7.95 8.82 -19.40
N LEU A 290 -7.49 7.58 -19.53
CA LEU A 290 -7.66 6.78 -20.76
C LEU A 290 -8.89 5.86 -20.68
N GLY A 291 -9.61 5.88 -19.55
CA GLY A 291 -10.84 5.12 -19.32
C GLY A 291 -12.09 5.91 -19.71
N SER A 292 -13.26 5.26 -19.61
CA SER A 292 -14.55 5.86 -19.96
C SER A 292 -15.15 6.75 -18.87
N LYS A 293 -14.52 6.85 -17.69
CA LYS A 293 -15.02 7.65 -16.57
C LYS A 293 -14.37 9.03 -16.55
N GLN A 294 -15.20 10.06 -16.49
CA GLN A 294 -14.77 11.44 -16.31
C GLN A 294 -14.10 11.61 -14.93
N MET A 295 -12.89 12.17 -14.93
CA MET A 295 -12.16 12.50 -13.71
C MET A 295 -12.40 13.97 -13.36
N TYR A 296 -12.72 14.24 -12.11
CA TYR A 296 -12.83 15.60 -11.58
C TYR A 296 -11.51 15.98 -10.91
N GLN A 297 -10.88 17.04 -11.41
CA GLN A 297 -9.69 17.62 -10.81
C GLN A 297 -10.09 18.83 -9.96
N PHE A 298 -9.46 18.96 -8.80
CA PHE A 298 -9.57 20.16 -7.98
C PHE A 298 -8.54 21.18 -8.46
N ASP A 299 -8.98 22.39 -8.82
CA ASP A 299 -8.09 23.48 -9.24
C ASP A 299 -7.39 24.12 -8.04
N THR A 300 -6.07 23.90 -7.96
CA THR A 300 -5.06 24.66 -7.18
C THR A 300 -5.20 24.75 -5.66
N GLU A 301 -4.05 25.02 -5.00
CA GLU A 301 -3.76 25.02 -3.56
C GLU A 301 -4.98 24.94 -2.65
N PHE A 302 -5.40 23.71 -2.32
CA PHE A 302 -6.17 23.49 -1.11
C PHE A 302 -5.30 24.00 0.04
N ASN A 303 -5.64 25.19 0.55
CA ASN A 303 -5.28 25.57 1.90
C ASN A 303 -5.97 24.56 2.81
N LEU A 304 -5.35 23.40 2.98
CA LEU A 304 -5.58 22.52 4.11
C LEU A 304 -5.32 23.41 5.32
N GLN A 305 -6.37 24.02 5.86
CA GLN A 305 -6.30 24.73 7.12
C GLN A 305 -6.02 23.66 8.17
N THR A 306 -4.74 23.37 8.33
CA THR A 306 -4.23 22.60 9.44
C THR A 306 -4.56 23.44 10.67
N GLN A 307 -5.63 23.11 11.38
CA GLN A 307 -5.74 23.57 12.76
C GLN A 307 -4.55 22.92 13.49
N LYS A 308 -3.49 23.71 13.69
CA LYS A 308 -2.35 23.40 14.55
C LYS A 308 -2.81 23.39 16.00
N THR A 309 -3.68 22.46 16.36
CA THR A 309 -3.83 22.07 17.76
C THR A 309 -2.75 21.02 18.03
N THR A 310 -1.64 21.50 18.59
CA THR A 310 -0.56 20.71 19.20
C THR A 310 0.18 19.71 18.30
N GLY A 311 1.13 20.18 17.49
CA GLY A 311 2.32 19.40 17.05
C GLY A 311 2.16 18.09 16.25
N THR A 312 0.97 17.50 16.14
CA THR A 312 0.72 16.22 15.47
C THR A 312 -0.37 16.39 14.39
N ARG A 313 0.01 16.13 13.13
CA ARG A 313 -0.81 16.36 11.92
C ARG A 313 -1.85 15.25 11.69
N THR A 314 -2.76 14.96 12.62
CA THR A 314 -3.65 13.77 12.44
C THR A 314 -5.09 13.89 12.94
N SER A 315 -5.65 15.09 13.09
CA SER A 315 -7.13 15.23 13.15
C SER A 315 -7.74 15.03 11.75
N PRO A 316 -9.05 14.69 11.66
CA PRO A 316 -9.73 14.67 10.37
C PRO A 316 -9.55 16.04 9.70
N LEU A 317 -8.86 16.04 8.55
CA LEU A 317 -8.62 17.27 7.80
C LEU A 317 -9.88 17.50 6.96
N LEU A 318 -10.62 18.53 7.33
CA LEU A 318 -11.74 19.03 6.57
C LEU A 318 -11.25 20.14 5.63
N SER A 319 -11.72 20.13 4.40
CA SER A 319 -11.61 21.31 3.55
C SER A 319 -12.82 21.46 2.66
N LEU A 320 -13.20 22.71 2.41
CA LEU A 320 -14.45 23.08 1.77
C LEU A 320 -14.17 24.01 0.59
N ASP A 321 -14.59 23.58 -0.59
CA ASP A 321 -14.69 24.41 -1.78
C ASP A 321 -16.13 24.94 -1.87
N HIS A 322 -16.30 26.21 -1.53
CA HIS A 322 -17.60 26.87 -1.55
C HIS A 322 -18.14 27.06 -2.98
N ASN A 323 -17.27 27.32 -3.95
CA ASN A 323 -17.66 27.63 -5.32
C ASN A 323 -18.25 26.39 -6.00
N ASN A 324 -17.59 25.24 -5.81
CA ASN A 324 -18.02 23.97 -6.37
C ASN A 324 -18.92 23.17 -5.42
N ARG A 325 -19.18 23.69 -4.20
CA ARG A 325 -19.92 23.02 -3.13
C ARG A 325 -19.36 21.62 -2.85
N ILE A 326 -18.04 21.53 -2.74
CA ILE A 326 -17.32 20.28 -2.47
C ILE A 326 -16.78 20.29 -1.05
N LEU A 327 -17.17 19.29 -0.27
CA LEU A 327 -16.59 19.05 1.05
C LEU A 327 -15.66 17.85 0.98
N VAL A 328 -14.41 18.02 1.39
CA VAL A 328 -13.41 16.96 1.48
C VAL A 328 -13.15 16.67 2.94
N THR A 329 -13.36 15.41 3.33
CA THR A 329 -12.94 14.90 4.64
C THR A 329 -11.81 13.90 4.45
N TYR A 330 -10.70 14.12 5.13
CA TYR A 330 -9.61 13.17 5.24
C TYR A 330 -9.58 12.56 6.62
N ASP A 331 -9.26 11.29 6.66
CA ASP A 331 -9.32 10.46 7.83
C ASP A 331 -8.10 9.50 7.80
N CYS A 332 -7.48 9.08 8.94
CA CYS A 332 -6.34 8.11 9.02
C CYS A 332 -6.67 6.69 9.61
N HIS A 333 -6.09 5.58 9.11
CA HIS A 333 -6.61 4.23 9.43
C HIS A 333 -6.29 3.63 10.78
N GLY A 334 -7.13 2.71 11.26
CA GLY A 334 -6.85 1.95 12.48
C GLY A 334 -5.51 1.18 12.37
N PRO A 335 -4.98 0.66 13.49
CA PRO A 335 -3.68 0.01 13.50
C PRO A 335 -3.50 -1.09 12.42
N PRO A 336 -2.28 -1.31 11.88
CA PRO A 336 -0.96 -0.94 12.43
C PRO A 336 -0.39 0.35 11.83
N LEU A 337 -0.75 1.51 12.39
CA LEU A 337 -0.19 2.81 11.98
C LEU A 337 1.21 3.02 12.56
N GLN A 338 2.15 3.39 11.70
CA GLN A 338 3.55 3.62 12.08
C GLN A 338 3.88 5.11 12.35
N TYR A 339 2.89 5.91 12.78
CA TYR A 339 3.08 7.32 13.14
C TYR A 339 3.68 7.52 14.54
N ILE A 340 4.29 8.69 14.77
CA ILE A 340 5.00 9.05 16.02
C ILE A 340 4.06 9.06 17.22
N SER A 341 2.84 9.58 17.08
CA SER A 341 1.82 9.60 18.13
C SER A 341 0.46 9.99 17.58
N ILE A 342 -0.59 9.24 17.92
CA ILE A 342 -1.99 9.53 17.59
C ILE A 342 -2.89 9.17 18.77
N ALA A 343 -3.93 9.97 19.03
CA ALA A 343 -4.91 9.66 20.07
C ALA A 343 -5.71 8.40 19.68
N THR A 344 -6.02 7.53 20.64
CA THR A 344 -6.84 6.33 20.37
C THR A 344 -8.24 6.66 19.87
N SER A 345 -8.79 7.81 20.25
CA SER A 345 -10.05 8.34 19.73
C SER A 345 -9.99 8.68 18.23
N GLN A 346 -8.79 8.76 17.65
CA GLN A 346 -8.55 8.97 16.22
C GLN A 346 -8.11 7.67 15.52
N LEU A 347 -8.28 6.51 16.15
CA LEU A 347 -8.03 5.21 15.52
C LEU A 347 -9.36 4.52 15.23
N HIS A 348 -9.76 4.48 13.97
CA HIS A 348 -10.95 3.79 13.50
C HIS A 348 -10.60 3.02 12.24
N TYR A 349 -11.19 1.84 12.12
CA TYR A 349 -11.02 1.01 10.95
C TYR A 349 -11.85 1.52 9.76
N ILE A 350 -11.33 1.30 8.54
CA ILE A 350 -11.95 1.77 7.30
C ILE A 350 -13.39 1.27 7.18
N ALA A 351 -13.61 -0.01 7.50
CA ALA A 351 -14.93 -0.63 7.43
C ALA A 351 -15.95 0.09 8.33
N ASN A 352 -15.58 0.43 9.56
CA ASN A 352 -16.46 1.15 10.48
C ASN A 352 -16.81 2.55 9.95
N LYS A 353 -15.85 3.24 9.32
CA LYS A 353 -16.13 4.52 8.65
C LYS A 353 -17.12 4.34 7.51
N LEU A 354 -16.90 3.37 6.63
CA LEU A 354 -17.78 3.11 5.49
C LEU A 354 -19.22 2.84 5.93
N ASP A 355 -19.42 2.14 7.05
CA ASP A 355 -20.75 1.88 7.60
C ASP A 355 -21.46 3.15 8.10
N SER A 356 -20.70 4.16 8.56
CA SER A 356 -21.26 5.46 8.99
C SER A 356 -21.62 6.42 7.85
N ILE A 357 -21.14 6.17 6.62
CA ILE A 357 -21.35 7.08 5.49
C ILE A 357 -22.74 6.84 4.90
N MET A 358 -23.59 7.85 4.85
CA MET A 358 -24.92 7.70 4.24
C MET A 358 -24.84 7.25 2.77
N GLY A 359 -23.91 7.83 2.00
CA GLY A 359 -23.70 7.56 0.57
C GLY A 359 -24.55 8.44 -0.34
N GLY A 360 -24.66 8.05 -1.61
CA GLY A 360 -25.56 8.64 -2.63
C GLY A 360 -24.82 9.29 -3.79
N SER A 361 -25.58 9.81 -4.75
CA SER A 361 -25.08 10.39 -6.02
C SER A 361 -24.12 11.57 -5.86
N ASN A 362 -24.15 12.22 -4.69
CA ASN A 362 -23.26 13.32 -4.34
C ASN A 362 -22.07 12.87 -3.49
N THR A 363 -21.83 11.57 -3.32
CA THR A 363 -20.80 11.03 -2.43
C THR A 363 -19.72 10.29 -3.21
N VAL A 364 -18.46 10.67 -3.00
CA VAL A 364 -17.29 9.94 -3.49
C VAL A 364 -16.51 9.42 -2.29
N VAL A 365 -16.06 8.18 -2.36
CA VAL A 365 -15.22 7.56 -1.34
C VAL A 365 -13.92 7.10 -2.00
N ALA A 366 -12.80 7.72 -1.64
CA ALA A 366 -11.47 7.30 -2.08
C ALA A 366 -10.77 6.48 -0.98
N LEU A 367 -10.35 5.26 -1.30
CA LEU A 367 -9.71 4.31 -0.38
C LEU A 367 -8.27 4.07 -0.79
N SER A 368 -7.36 3.97 0.18
CA SER A 368 -6.01 3.46 -0.04
C SER A 368 -5.54 2.69 1.21
N VAL A 369 -4.77 1.63 1.02
CA VAL A 369 -4.20 0.82 2.11
C VAL A 369 -2.87 0.29 1.61
N TRP A 370 -1.74 0.70 2.18
CA TRP A 370 -0.46 0.20 1.65
C TRP A 370 0.69 0.17 2.64
N ALA A 371 1.42 1.29 2.77
CA ALA A 371 2.86 1.24 3.10
C ALA A 371 3.22 0.50 4.40
N HIS A 372 2.37 0.59 5.43
CA HIS A 372 2.68 0.01 6.73
C HIS A 372 2.41 -1.49 6.84
N PHE A 373 1.58 -2.05 5.96
CA PHE A 373 1.27 -3.49 5.93
C PHE A 373 2.41 -4.35 5.36
N GLY A 374 3.35 -3.75 4.62
CA GLY A 374 4.53 -4.45 4.11
C GLY A 374 5.41 -5.08 5.20
N ASN A 375 5.21 -4.69 6.47
CA ASN A 375 5.92 -5.26 7.61
C ASN A 375 5.28 -6.49 8.25
N PHE A 376 4.16 -6.97 7.71
CA PHE A 376 3.34 -8.01 8.31
C PHE A 376 3.08 -9.17 7.33
N PRO A 377 2.71 -10.36 7.84
CA PRO A 377 2.17 -11.44 7.01
C PRO A 377 1.11 -10.93 6.04
N LEU A 378 1.14 -11.44 4.81
CA LEU A 378 0.22 -11.05 3.75
C LEU A 378 -1.25 -11.29 4.12
N GLU A 379 -1.51 -12.33 4.92
CA GLU A 379 -2.82 -12.65 5.49
C GLU A 379 -3.46 -11.47 6.23
N ILE A 380 -2.68 -10.65 6.96
CA ILE A 380 -3.20 -9.46 7.64
C ILE A 380 -3.73 -8.44 6.64
N TYR A 381 -3.01 -8.25 5.53
CA TYR A 381 -3.41 -7.33 4.48
C TYR A 381 -4.65 -7.84 3.73
N ILE A 382 -4.72 -9.14 3.42
CA ILE A 382 -5.88 -9.74 2.75
C ILE A 382 -7.13 -9.62 3.63
N ARG A 383 -7.05 -10.01 4.90
CA ARG A 383 -8.18 -9.91 5.85
C ARG A 383 -8.65 -8.47 6.02
N ARG A 384 -7.72 -7.51 6.04
CA ARG A 384 -8.03 -6.07 6.02
C ARG A 384 -8.85 -5.69 4.78
N LEU A 385 -8.44 -6.15 3.60
CA LEU A 385 -9.15 -5.88 2.35
C LEU A 385 -10.52 -6.56 2.30
N LEU A 386 -10.67 -7.77 2.84
CA LEU A 386 -11.96 -8.47 2.94
C LEU A 386 -12.95 -7.70 3.81
N SER A 387 -12.50 -7.20 4.97
CA SER A 387 -13.29 -6.33 5.86
C SER A 387 -13.75 -5.05 5.13
N ILE A 388 -12.85 -4.39 4.41
CA ILE A 388 -13.17 -3.20 3.61
C ILE A 388 -14.15 -3.53 2.49
N ARG A 389 -13.95 -4.63 1.77
CA ARG A 389 -14.84 -5.10 0.71
C ARG A 389 -16.26 -5.30 1.25
N ARG A 390 -16.41 -5.98 2.38
CA ARG A 390 -17.72 -6.17 3.02
C ARG A 390 -18.40 -4.83 3.31
N ALA A 391 -17.67 -3.86 3.83
CA ALA A 391 -18.22 -2.54 4.13
C ALA A 391 -18.54 -1.71 2.87
N VAL A 392 -17.73 -1.80 1.82
CA VAL A 392 -18.03 -1.19 0.51
C VAL A 392 -19.31 -1.79 -0.07
N LEU A 393 -19.48 -3.11 -0.02
CA LEU A 393 -20.70 -3.76 -0.48
C LEU A 393 -21.92 -3.29 0.31
N ARG A 394 -21.84 -3.19 1.65
CA ARG A 394 -22.94 -2.63 2.46
C ARG A 394 -23.26 -1.19 2.09
N LEU A 395 -22.25 -0.36 1.85
CA LEU A 395 -22.42 1.02 1.41
C LEU A 395 -23.14 1.09 0.05
N LEU A 396 -22.69 0.32 -0.94
CA LEU A 396 -23.29 0.32 -2.28
C LEU A 396 -24.68 -0.31 -2.31
N THR A 397 -24.98 -1.29 -1.45
CA THR A 397 -26.34 -1.82 -1.29
C THR A 397 -27.29 -0.77 -0.71
N ARG A 398 -26.84 0.03 0.26
CA ARG A 398 -27.63 1.11 0.85
C ARG A 398 -27.76 2.33 -0.06
N ALA A 399 -26.70 2.64 -0.82
CA ALA A 399 -26.57 3.85 -1.60
C ALA A 399 -25.80 3.58 -2.92
N PRO A 400 -26.50 3.00 -3.94
CA PRO A 400 -25.87 2.49 -5.15
C PRO A 400 -25.20 3.56 -6.02
N ASP A 401 -25.65 4.81 -5.92
CA ASP A 401 -25.08 5.93 -6.68
C ASP A 401 -23.78 6.49 -6.06
N THR A 402 -23.28 5.89 -4.97
CA THR A 402 -22.01 6.29 -4.36
C THR A 402 -20.84 5.88 -5.25
N LEU A 403 -19.93 6.82 -5.58
CA LEU A 403 -18.71 6.49 -6.30
C LEU A 403 -17.62 6.03 -5.33
N VAL A 404 -17.16 4.78 -5.44
CA VAL A 404 -16.02 4.27 -4.68
C VAL A 404 -14.80 4.17 -5.59
N VAL A 405 -13.70 4.80 -5.19
CA VAL A 405 -12.41 4.81 -5.88
C VAL A 405 -11.39 4.12 -4.98
N ILE A 406 -10.69 3.12 -5.51
CA ILE A 406 -9.64 2.41 -4.78
C ILE A 406 -8.31 2.77 -5.44
N ARG A 407 -7.39 3.32 -4.65
CA ARG A 407 -6.01 3.59 -5.06
C ARG A 407 -5.12 2.45 -4.60
N GLY A 408 -4.59 1.71 -5.57
CA GLY A 408 -3.58 0.67 -5.40
C GLY A 408 -2.18 1.21 -5.16
#